data_AF-A0A1M3TSB5-F1
#
_entry.id   AF-A0A1M3TSB5-F1
#
_cell.length_a   1.000
_cell.length_b   1.000
_cell.length_c   1.000
_cell.angle_alpha   90.00
_cell.angle_beta   90.00
_cell.angle_gamma   90.00
#
_symmetry.space_group_name_H-M   'P 1'
#
loop_
_entity.id
_entity.type
_entity.pdbx_description
1 polymer ?
#
loop_
_entity_poly.entity_id
_entity_poly.type
_entity_poly.pdbx_seq_one_letter_code
_entity_poly.pdbx_strand_id
1 'polypeptide(L)'
;MSNSSAASLVALNSSTLGTAMPEVTLPDGSKVQTGTVGAMLVNIRAYNEAHAAGDKVKMDTLRTALRAAIPLLMKVGMFDLFPPEEWIQGDNEGRKQVGEMYLELLKSM
;
A
#
# COMPACT_ATOMS: atom_id res chain seq x y z
N MET A 1 -17.42 -10.00 10.89
CA MET A 1 -16.31 -10.81 10.34
C MET A 1 -15.02 -10.12 10.75
N SER A 2 -14.12 -10.83 11.44
CA SER A 2 -13.04 -10.22 12.23
C SER A 2 -11.92 -9.61 11.38
N ASN A 3 -11.38 -8.53 11.94
CA ASN A 3 -10.32 -7.59 11.55
C ASN A 3 -8.95 -8.17 11.09
N SER A 4 -8.88 -9.35 10.49
CA SER A 4 -7.60 -10.02 10.17
C SER A 4 -6.73 -9.23 9.18
N SER A 5 -7.32 -8.59 8.17
CA SER A 5 -6.60 -7.78 7.17
C SER A 5 -6.15 -6.41 7.70
N ALA A 6 -6.89 -5.83 8.65
CA ALA A 6 -6.51 -4.56 9.27
C ALA A 6 -5.35 -4.76 10.27
N ALA A 7 -5.41 -5.84 11.06
CA ALA A 7 -4.33 -6.20 11.98
C ALA A 7 -3.02 -6.53 11.25
N SER A 8 -3.10 -7.15 10.06
CA SER A 8 -1.91 -7.41 9.23
C SER A 8 -1.31 -6.12 8.66
N LEU A 9 -2.14 -5.17 8.20
CA LEU A 9 -1.65 -3.87 7.71
C LEU A 9 -0.94 -3.08 8.81
N VAL A 10 -1.45 -3.12 10.05
CA VAL A 10 -0.82 -2.45 11.19
C VAL A 10 0.60 -2.93 11.46
N ALA A 11 0.76 -4.26 11.50
CA ALA A 11 2.05 -4.88 11.70
C ALA A 11 3.03 -4.56 10.55
N LEU A 12 2.56 -4.63 9.30
CA LEU A 12 3.37 -4.33 8.11
C LEU A 12 3.88 -2.88 8.11
N ASN A 13 2.98 -1.92 8.28
CA ASN A 13 3.34 -0.50 8.28
C ASN A 13 4.29 -0.14 9.43
N SER A 14 4.05 -0.70 10.63
CA SER A 14 4.92 -0.45 11.78
C SER A 14 6.31 -1.04 11.59
N SER A 15 6.40 -2.23 10.99
CA SER A 15 7.68 -2.85 10.63
C SER A 15 8.42 -2.05 9.57
N THR A 16 7.72 -1.54 8.55
CA THR A 16 8.33 -0.71 7.49
C THR A 16 8.86 0.61 8.04
N LEU A 17 8.12 1.24 8.95
CA LEU A 17 8.48 2.55 9.51
C LEU A 17 9.42 2.48 10.71
N GLY A 18 9.65 1.28 11.28
CA GLY A 18 10.47 1.08 12.47
C GLY A 18 9.85 1.62 13.76
N THR A 19 8.56 1.95 13.75
CA THR A 19 7.82 2.46 14.92
C THR A 19 6.36 2.05 14.86
N ALA A 20 5.74 1.84 16.03
CA ALA A 20 4.32 1.58 16.12
C ALA A 20 3.53 2.84 15.76
N MET A 21 2.70 2.76 14.72
CA MET A 21 1.85 3.88 14.31
C MET A 21 0.49 3.81 15.01
N PRO A 22 -0.06 4.94 15.48
CA PRO A 22 -1.36 4.97 16.15
C PRO A 22 -2.53 4.64 15.20
N GLU A 23 -3.59 4.07 15.77
CA GLU A 23 -4.90 3.95 15.15
C GLU A 23 -5.79 5.13 15.57
N VAL A 24 -6.52 5.71 14.61
CA VAL A 24 -7.43 6.84 14.85
C VAL A 24 -8.85 6.41 14.48
N THR A 25 -9.82 6.81 15.29
CA THR A 25 -11.25 6.67 14.98
C THR A 25 -11.73 7.94 14.28
N LEU A 26 -12.26 7.78 13.06
CA LEU A 26 -12.84 8.87 12.29
C LEU A 26 -14.25 9.24 12.80
N PRO A 27 -14.80 10.41 12.41
CA PRO A 27 -16.15 10.83 12.84
C PRO A 27 -17.27 9.86 12.45
N ASP A 28 -17.06 9.06 11.40
CA ASP A 28 -17.98 8.00 10.96
C ASP A 28 -17.89 6.72 11.81
N GLY A 29 -17.07 6.71 12.87
CA GLY A 29 -16.83 5.58 13.76
C GLY A 29 -15.82 4.56 13.23
N SER A 30 -15.32 4.73 12.00
CA SER A 30 -14.37 3.80 11.41
C SER A 30 -12.95 4.02 11.93
N LYS A 31 -12.20 2.91 12.07
CA LYS A 31 -10.81 2.93 12.53
C LYS A 31 -9.86 2.94 11.34
N VAL A 32 -8.87 3.81 11.40
CA VAL A 32 -7.84 3.96 10.36
C VAL A 32 -6.46 4.00 11.01
N GLN A 33 -5.55 3.19 10.48
CA GLN A 33 -4.15 3.27 10.87
C GLN A 33 -3.47 4.46 10.20
N THR A 34 -2.74 5.24 10.99
CA THR A 34 -1.86 6.30 10.47
C THR A 34 -0.57 5.73 9.86
N GLY A 35 0.14 6.53 9.06
CA GLY A 35 1.44 6.13 8.50
C GLY A 35 1.38 5.25 7.25
N THR A 36 0.21 4.77 6.83
CA THR A 36 0.06 3.91 5.64
C THR A 36 0.67 4.52 4.37
N VAL A 37 0.48 5.83 4.13
CA VAL A 37 1.09 6.52 2.98
C VAL A 37 2.61 6.54 3.09
N GLY A 38 3.14 6.83 4.28
CA GLY A 38 4.59 6.85 4.53
C GLY A 38 5.21 5.47 4.29
N ALA A 39 4.61 4.42 4.85
CA ALA A 39 5.04 3.04 4.64
C ALA A 39 4.97 2.63 3.17
N MET A 40 3.89 3.00 2.46
CA MET A 40 3.78 2.77 1.02
C MET A 40 4.92 3.44 0.24
N LEU A 41 5.24 4.70 0.53
CA LEU A 41 6.34 5.41 -0.15
C LEU A 41 7.71 4.77 0.10
N VAL A 42 7.96 4.27 1.32
CA VAL A 42 9.17 3.50 1.64
C VAL A 42 9.20 2.19 0.85
N ASN A 43 8.10 1.46 0.81
CA ASN A 43 8.00 0.19 0.08
C ASN A 43 8.12 0.37 -1.43
N ILE A 44 7.60 1.46 -2.02
CA ILE A 44 7.78 1.81 -3.44
C ILE A 44 9.26 2.01 -3.76
N ARG A 45 10.00 2.75 -2.93
CA ARG A 45 11.44 2.96 -3.11
C ARG A 45 12.21 1.65 -3.04
N ALA A 46 11.94 0.84 -2.01
CA ALA A 46 12.55 -0.47 -1.86
C ALA A 46 12.22 -1.42 -3.03
N TYR A 47 11.01 -1.30 -3.60
CA TYR A 47 10.61 -2.10 -4.76
C TYR A 47 11.38 -1.68 -6.01
N ASN A 48 11.53 -0.39 -6.24
CA ASN A 48 12.32 0.14 -7.36
C ASN A 48 13.78 -0.31 -7.28
N GLU A 49 14.38 -0.28 -6.09
CA GLU A 49 15.74 -0.79 -5.86
C GLU A 49 15.84 -2.29 -6.14
N ALA A 50 14.88 -3.08 -5.64
CA ALA A 50 14.83 -4.52 -5.88
C ALA A 50 14.66 -4.85 -7.36
N HIS A 51 13.80 -4.11 -8.07
CA HIS A 51 13.62 -4.24 -9.52
C HIS A 51 14.92 -3.93 -10.29
N ALA A 52 15.58 -2.81 -9.97
CA ALA A 52 16.85 -2.44 -10.60
C ALA A 52 17.96 -3.49 -10.37
N ALA A 53 17.94 -4.18 -9.22
CA ALA A 53 18.86 -5.26 -8.89
C ALA A 53 18.43 -6.64 -9.44
N GLY A 54 17.23 -6.78 -10.01
CA GLY A 54 16.67 -8.06 -10.43
C GLY A 54 16.30 -9.01 -9.27
N ASP A 55 16.15 -8.49 -8.05
CA ASP A 55 15.83 -9.27 -6.84
C ASP A 55 14.34 -9.59 -6.77
N LYS A 56 13.94 -10.65 -7.50
CA LYS A 56 12.55 -11.11 -7.58
C LYS A 56 11.97 -11.51 -6.23
N VAL A 57 12.78 -12.09 -5.33
CA VAL A 57 12.33 -12.55 -4.01
C VAL A 57 11.94 -11.35 -3.13
N LYS A 58 12.78 -10.31 -3.12
CA LYS A 58 12.47 -9.07 -2.41
C LYS A 58 11.28 -8.34 -3.03
N MET A 59 11.19 -8.30 -4.36
CA MET A 59 10.03 -7.74 -5.06
C MET A 59 8.71 -8.41 -4.63
N ASP A 60 8.63 -9.75 -4.61
CA ASP A 60 7.42 -10.46 -4.20
C ASP A 60 7.04 -10.21 -2.73
N THR A 61 8.03 -10.11 -1.85
CA THR A 61 7.82 -9.73 -0.45
C THR A 61 7.20 -8.34 -0.35
N LEU A 62 7.75 -7.36 -1.08
CA LEU A 62 7.27 -5.97 -1.08
C LEU A 62 5.88 -5.84 -1.72
N ARG A 63 5.55 -6.64 -2.75
CA ARG A 63 4.20 -6.67 -3.35
C ARG A 63 3.14 -7.04 -2.32
N THR A 64 3.45 -7.89 -1.36
CA THR A 64 2.52 -8.25 -0.27
C THR A 64 2.18 -7.04 0.59
N ALA A 65 3.20 -6.26 0.97
CA ALA A 65 3.01 -5.05 1.77
C ALA A 65 2.28 -3.94 0.98
N LEU A 66 2.64 -3.73 -0.29
CA LEU A 66 1.97 -2.76 -1.17
C LEU A 66 0.49 -3.13 -1.34
N ARG A 67 0.18 -4.41 -1.64
CA ARG A 67 -1.20 -4.89 -1.82
C ARG A 67 -2.05 -4.72 -0.56
N ALA A 68 -1.48 -4.94 0.61
CA ALA A 68 -2.20 -4.79 1.88
C ALA A 68 -2.67 -3.35 2.14
N ALA A 69 -1.97 -2.34 1.60
CA ALA A 69 -2.32 -0.92 1.77
C ALA A 69 -3.47 -0.46 0.85
N ILE A 70 -3.69 -1.12 -0.29
CA ILE A 70 -4.62 -0.67 -1.34
C ILE A 70 -6.05 -0.45 -0.84
N PRO A 71 -6.69 -1.37 -0.08
CA PRO A 71 -8.07 -1.17 0.34
C PRO A 71 -8.26 0.08 1.22
N LEU A 72 -7.29 0.37 2.09
CA LEU A 72 -7.34 1.57 2.92
C LEU A 72 -7.14 2.84 2.07
N LEU A 73 -6.17 2.83 1.15
CA LEU A 73 -5.89 3.95 0.26
C LEU A 73 -7.08 4.29 -0.65
N MET A 74 -7.76 3.26 -1.16
CA MET A 74 -9.02 3.41 -1.88
C MET A 74 -10.10 4.01 -0.99
N LYS A 75 -10.29 3.48 0.23
CA LYS A 75 -11.30 4.00 1.17
C LYS A 75 -11.09 5.48 1.50
N VAL A 76 -9.85 5.94 1.64
CA VAL A 76 -9.53 7.34 1.97
C VAL A 76 -9.41 8.26 0.75
N GLY A 77 -9.75 7.77 -0.45
CA GLY A 77 -9.81 8.57 -1.67
C GLY A 77 -8.45 8.89 -2.32
N MET A 78 -7.40 8.12 -2.02
CA MET A 78 -6.07 8.36 -2.59
C MET A 78 -6.07 8.24 -4.13
N PHE A 79 -6.85 7.29 -4.66
CA PHE A 79 -6.95 7.06 -6.11
C PHE A 79 -7.92 8.03 -6.80
N ASP A 80 -8.73 8.78 -6.05
CA ASP A 80 -9.52 9.89 -6.59
C ASP A 80 -8.66 11.14 -6.79
N LEU A 81 -7.61 11.32 -5.96
CA LEU A 81 -6.63 12.38 -6.11
C LEU A 81 -5.64 12.11 -7.25
N PHE A 82 -5.27 10.84 -7.44
CA PHE A 82 -4.35 10.38 -8.46
C PHE A 82 -4.92 9.12 -9.11
N PRO A 83 -5.55 9.24 -10.31
CA PRO A 83 -6.14 8.11 -11.01
C PRO A 83 -5.12 6.99 -11.28
N PRO A 84 -5.55 5.72 -11.35
CA PRO A 84 -4.63 4.59 -11.53
C PRO A 84 -3.75 4.70 -12.77
N GLU A 85 -4.24 5.33 -13.84
CA GLU A 85 -3.47 5.61 -15.05
C GLU A 85 -2.22 6.45 -14.74
N GLU A 86 -2.33 7.44 -13.85
CA GLU A 86 -1.19 8.27 -13.41
C GLU A 86 -0.23 7.52 -12.49
N TRP A 87 -0.70 6.52 -11.76
CA TRP A 87 0.17 5.62 -10.99
C TRP A 87 1.00 4.71 -11.90
N ILE A 88 0.39 4.26 -13.00
CA ILE A 88 0.97 3.32 -13.97
C ILE A 88 1.92 4.01 -14.94
N GLN A 89 1.69 5.28 -15.25
CA GLN A 89 2.47 6.02 -16.23
C GLN A 89 3.91 6.30 -15.74
N GLY A 90 4.89 6.11 -16.64
CA GLY A 90 6.30 6.46 -16.43
C GLY A 90 7.17 5.30 -15.96
N ASP A 91 8.38 5.62 -15.48
CA ASP A 91 9.45 4.65 -15.21
C ASP A 91 9.61 4.31 -13.72
N ASN A 92 8.51 4.36 -12.96
CA ASN A 92 8.51 4.03 -11.53
C ASN A 92 7.76 2.71 -11.30
N GLU A 93 8.50 1.60 -11.32
CA GLU A 93 7.95 0.24 -11.25
C GLU A 93 7.12 -0.02 -9.98
N GLY A 94 7.54 0.52 -8.84
CA GLY A 94 6.80 0.41 -7.58
C GLY A 94 5.47 1.17 -7.62
N ARG A 95 5.45 2.36 -8.24
CA ARG A 95 4.22 3.14 -8.44
C ARG A 95 3.27 2.43 -9.41
N LYS A 96 3.82 1.87 -10.49
CA LYS A 96 3.09 1.06 -11.45
C LYS A 96 2.45 -0.18 -10.82
N GLN A 97 3.20 -0.91 -9.99
CA GLN A 97 2.66 -2.04 -9.23
C GLN A 97 1.48 -1.65 -8.35
N VAL A 98 1.52 -0.49 -7.68
CA VAL A 98 0.40 -0.01 -6.86
C VAL A 98 -0.84 0.27 -7.72
N GLY A 99 -0.67 0.95 -8.86
CA GLY A 99 -1.76 1.22 -9.79
C GLY A 99 -2.38 -0.06 -10.39
N GLU A 100 -1.54 -1.01 -10.81
CA GLU A 100 -1.97 -2.31 -11.33
C GLU A 100 -2.75 -3.11 -10.26
N MET A 101 -2.26 -3.17 -9.02
CA MET A 101 -2.95 -3.86 -7.92
C MET A 101 -4.29 -3.22 -7.56
N TYR A 102 -4.41 -1.89 -7.68
CA TYR A 102 -5.69 -1.22 -7.52
C TYR A 102 -6.69 -1.62 -8.61
N LEU A 103 -6.25 -1.65 -9.88
CA LEU A 103 -7.10 -2.11 -10.99
C LEU A 103 -7.48 -3.59 -10.86
N GLU A 104 -6.58 -4.44 -10.37
CA GLU A 104 -6.89 -5.85 -10.02
C GLU A 104 -7.97 -5.93 -8.95
N LEU A 105 -7.85 -5.13 -7.89
CA LEU A 105 -8.82 -5.09 -6.80
C LEU A 105 -10.21 -4.67 -7.32
N LEU A 106 -10.30 -3.62 -8.15
CA LEU A 106 -11.57 -3.17 -8.73
C LEU A 106 -12.26 -4.25 -9.57
N LYS A 107 -11.50 -5.07 -10.31
CA LYS A 107 -12.04 -6.17 -11.12
C LYS A 107 -12.54 -7.35 -10.28
N SER A 108 -12.13 -7.43 -9.02
CA SER A 108 -12.48 -8.51 -8.09
C SER A 108 -13.67 -8.19 -7.18
N MET A 109 -14.21 -6.97 -7.29
CA MET A 109 -15.41 -6.50 -6.58
C MET A 109 -16.68 -6.77 -7.41
#